data_AF-A0ABD5SBT4-F1
#
_entry.id   AF-A0ABD5SBT4-F1
#
_cell.length_a   1.000
_cell.length_b   1.000
_cell.length_c   1.000
_cell.angle_alpha   90.00
_cell.angle_beta   90.00
_cell.angle_gamma   90.00
#
_symmetry.space_group_name_H-M   'P 1'
#
loop_
_entity.id
_entity.type
_entity.pdbx_description
1 polymer ?
#
loop_
_entity_poly.entity_id
_entity_poly.type
_entity_poly.pdbx_seq_one_letter_code
_entity_poly.pdbx_strand_id
1 'polypeptide(L)'
;VPASLLPADRREAGRTVSVAGRECVIESVDGETAHLDYNHPLAGVTLEYEVTVETLVTGDDRVDGLLALHGLDAEATATDDQLAVSVVATDPSPERDRRLRAFVRDAKRLLPFDTVSLTETYSS
;
A
#
# COMPACT_ATOMS: atom_id res chain seq x y z
N VAL A 1 8.60 30.07 -1.32
CA VAL A 1 10.00 29.61 -1.13
C VAL A 1 10.93 30.36 -2.07
N PRO A 2 12.24 30.49 -1.80
CA PRO A 2 13.18 31.06 -2.77
C PRO A 2 13.13 30.33 -4.11
N ALA A 3 12.99 31.06 -5.22
CA ALA A 3 12.94 30.45 -6.56
C ALA A 3 14.21 29.65 -6.88
N SER A 4 15.35 30.00 -6.26
CA SER A 4 16.62 29.28 -6.37
C SER A 4 16.56 27.80 -5.95
N LEU A 5 15.62 27.42 -5.08
CA LEU A 5 15.42 26.03 -4.67
C LEU A 5 14.68 25.18 -5.72
N LEU A 6 14.14 25.82 -6.76
CA LEU A 6 13.48 25.14 -7.87
C LEU A 6 14.45 24.90 -9.03
N PRO A 7 14.37 23.74 -9.72
CA PRO A 7 15.12 23.49 -10.95
C PRO A 7 14.81 24.57 -11.99
N ALA A 8 15.84 25.20 -12.56
CA ALA A 8 15.68 26.35 -13.45
C ALA A 8 14.86 26.01 -14.72
N ASP A 9 14.94 24.77 -15.18
CA ASP A 9 14.21 24.20 -16.32
C ASP A 9 12.73 23.89 -16.03
N ARG A 10 12.29 24.00 -14.78
CA ARG A 10 10.93 23.65 -14.33
C ARG A 10 10.22 24.75 -13.54
N ARG A 11 10.70 26.00 -13.62
CA ARG A 11 10.09 27.17 -12.96
C ARG A 11 8.88 27.68 -13.75
N GLU A 12 7.90 26.81 -13.92
CA GLU A 12 6.65 27.12 -14.61
C GLU A 12 5.48 26.77 -13.68
N ALA A 13 4.47 27.63 -13.66
CA ALA A 13 3.23 27.35 -12.94
C ALA A 13 2.59 26.04 -13.44
N GLY A 14 2.03 25.26 -12.52
CA GLY A 14 1.40 23.95 -12.77
C GLY A 14 2.38 22.77 -12.81
N ARG A 15 3.69 22.97 -12.66
CA ARG A 15 4.66 21.86 -12.60
C ARG A 15 4.76 21.24 -11.21
N THR A 16 4.76 19.91 -11.16
CA THR A 16 5.08 19.15 -9.95
C THR A 16 6.59 19.09 -9.73
N VAL A 17 7.03 19.43 -8.53
CA VAL A 17 8.43 19.45 -8.10
C VAL A 17 8.55 18.89 -6.68
N SER A 18 9.72 18.34 -6.35
CA SER A 18 10.03 17.91 -4.99
C SER A 18 10.88 18.97 -4.30
N VAL A 19 10.40 19.52 -3.20
CA VAL A 19 11.10 20.53 -2.39
C VAL A 19 11.12 20.05 -0.94
N ALA A 20 12.31 19.97 -0.35
CA ALA A 20 12.51 19.45 1.01
C ALA A 20 11.93 18.03 1.23
N GLY A 21 11.99 17.18 0.21
CA GLY A 21 11.52 15.78 0.28
C GLY A 21 10.01 15.61 0.18
N ARG A 22 9.25 16.68 -0.14
CA ARG A 22 7.81 16.64 -0.35
C ARG A 22 7.49 17.08 -1.78
N GLU A 23 6.58 16.35 -2.42
CA GLU A 23 6.02 16.78 -3.71
C GLU A 23 5.06 17.95 -3.52
N CYS A 24 5.11 18.89 -4.47
CA CYS A 24 4.29 20.09 -4.50
C CYS A 24 4.11 20.57 -5.95
N VAL A 25 3.09 21.39 -6.18
CA VAL A 25 2.83 22.03 -7.47
C VAL A 25 3.23 23.50 -7.37
N ILE A 26 3.92 24.02 -8.38
CA ILE A 26 4.23 25.45 -8.46
C ILE A 26 2.95 26.21 -8.81
N GLU A 27 2.47 27.08 -7.93
CA GLU A 27 1.32 27.95 -8.21
C GLU A 27 1.74 29.17 -9.04
N SER A 28 2.83 29.80 -8.64
CA SER A 28 3.42 30.94 -9.34
C SER A 28 4.90 31.06 -9.05
N VAL A 29 5.62 31.77 -9.93
CA VAL A 29 7.02 32.13 -9.74
C VAL A 29 7.17 33.62 -9.99
N ASP A 30 7.45 34.36 -8.93
CA ASP A 30 7.93 35.73 -8.99
C ASP A 30 9.46 35.69 -8.91
N GLY A 31 10.16 36.64 -9.53
CA GLY A 31 11.61 36.53 -9.83
C GLY A 31 12.50 35.98 -8.70
N GLU A 32 12.22 36.34 -7.44
CA GLU A 32 12.95 35.85 -6.26
C GLU A 32 12.23 34.73 -5.49
N THR A 33 10.91 34.59 -5.64
CA THR A 33 10.05 33.75 -4.80
C THR A 33 9.05 32.94 -5.62
N ALA A 34 8.95 31.65 -5.33
CA ALA A 34 7.90 30.78 -5.86
C ALA A 34 6.85 30.46 -4.80
N HIS A 35 5.58 30.47 -5.20
CA HIS A 35 4.46 29.97 -4.43
C HIS A 35 4.23 28.50 -4.77
N LEU A 36 4.12 27.65 -3.74
CA LEU A 36 4.03 26.21 -3.88
C LEU A 36 2.79 25.70 -3.15
N ASP A 37 2.01 24.89 -3.84
CA ASP A 37 0.91 24.15 -3.26
C ASP A 37 1.37 22.75 -2.85
N TYR A 38 1.28 22.45 -1.56
CA TYR A 38 1.60 21.16 -0.96
C TYR A 38 0.35 20.32 -0.65
N ASN A 39 -0.82 20.80 -1.03
CA ASN A 39 -2.06 20.09 -0.79
C ASN A 39 -2.09 18.79 -1.61
N HIS A 40 -2.71 17.76 -1.03
CA HIS A 40 -3.09 16.59 -1.80
C HIS A 40 -4.03 17.04 -2.94
N PRO A 41 -3.97 16.46 -4.16
CA PRO A 41 -4.81 16.88 -5.28
C PRO A 41 -6.33 16.92 -5.02
N LEU A 42 -6.78 16.16 -4.02
CA LEU A 42 -8.18 16.08 -3.60
C LEU A 42 -8.50 16.87 -2.33
N ALA A 43 -7.57 17.70 -1.83
CA ALA A 43 -7.79 18.49 -0.63
C ALA A 43 -8.91 19.52 -0.86
N GLY A 44 -9.83 19.63 0.10
CA GLY A 44 -10.97 20.54 0.01
C GLY A 44 -12.10 20.05 -0.91
N VAL A 45 -11.94 18.91 -1.58
CA VAL A 45 -12.98 18.30 -2.41
C VAL A 45 -13.82 17.34 -1.57
N THR A 46 -15.15 17.43 -1.69
CA THR A 46 -16.06 16.39 -1.17
C THR A 46 -16.11 15.25 -2.18
N LEU A 47 -15.71 14.06 -1.74
CA LEU A 47 -15.70 12.87 -2.58
C LEU A 47 -17.01 12.10 -2.40
N GLU A 48 -17.67 11.79 -3.51
CA GLU A 48 -18.85 10.92 -3.55
C GLU A 48 -18.45 9.58 -4.16
N TYR A 49 -18.83 8.48 -3.51
CA TYR A 49 -18.53 7.12 -3.95
C TYR A 49 -19.81 6.34 -4.12
N GLU A 50 -19.95 5.69 -5.26
CA GLU A 50 -20.94 4.62 -5.44
C GLU A 50 -20.30 3.31 -4.99
N VAL A 51 -20.79 2.76 -3.88
CA VAL A 51 -20.27 1.53 -3.29
C VAL A 51 -21.34 0.47 -3.33
N THR A 52 -21.04 -0.64 -4.02
CA THR A 52 -21.90 -1.82 -4.06
C THR A 52 -21.17 -2.98 -3.38
N VAL A 53 -21.83 -3.63 -2.44
CA VAL A 53 -21.35 -4.89 -1.87
C VAL A 53 -21.70 -5.99 -2.85
N GLU A 54 -20.70 -6.52 -3.55
CA GLU A 54 -20.93 -7.55 -4.57
C GLU A 54 -21.28 -8.90 -3.95
N THR A 55 -20.46 -9.39 -3.02
CA THR A 55 -20.60 -10.73 -2.43
C THR A 55 -20.07 -10.77 -1.00
N LEU A 56 -20.67 -11.62 -0.16
CA LEU A 56 -20.14 -11.98 1.15
C LEU A 56 -19.22 -13.20 1.03
N VAL A 57 -17.96 -13.06 1.43
CA VAL A 57 -17.00 -14.17 1.46
C VAL A 57 -17.17 -14.97 2.76
N THR A 58 -17.37 -16.29 2.64
CA THR A 58 -17.64 -17.19 3.78
C THR A 58 -16.76 -18.45 3.72
N GLY A 59 -16.56 -19.11 4.86
CA GLY A 59 -15.82 -20.38 4.92
C GLY A 59 -14.37 -20.23 4.47
N ASP A 60 -13.89 -21.21 3.70
CA ASP A 60 -12.50 -21.34 3.25
C ASP A 60 -12.07 -20.18 2.34
N ASP A 61 -12.98 -19.62 1.54
CA ASP A 61 -12.72 -18.49 0.64
C ASP A 61 -12.23 -17.22 1.38
N ARG A 62 -12.47 -17.14 2.71
CA ARG A 62 -12.00 -16.02 3.53
C ARG A 62 -10.48 -16.00 3.67
N VAL A 63 -9.83 -17.16 3.61
CA VAL A 63 -8.37 -17.27 3.65
C VAL A 63 -7.78 -16.69 2.37
N ASP A 64 -8.29 -17.13 1.21
CA ASP A 64 -7.83 -16.69 -0.10
C ASP A 64 -8.08 -15.20 -0.31
N GLY A 65 -9.25 -14.70 0.10
CA GLY A 65 -9.56 -13.27 0.08
C GLY A 65 -8.60 -12.44 0.93
N LEU A 66 -8.18 -12.96 2.08
CA LEU A 66 -7.21 -12.27 2.94
C LEU A 66 -5.80 -12.31 2.36
N LEU A 67 -5.37 -13.43 1.76
CA LEU A 67 -4.10 -13.51 1.03
C LEU A 67 -4.05 -12.50 -0.12
N ALA A 68 -5.12 -12.41 -0.90
CA ALA A 68 -5.26 -11.46 -1.99
C ALA A 68 -5.21 -10.00 -1.51
N LEU A 69 -5.87 -9.68 -0.38
CA LEU A 69 -5.82 -8.34 0.23
C LEU A 69 -4.38 -7.90 0.56
N HIS A 70 -3.55 -8.83 1.01
CA HIS A 70 -2.14 -8.56 1.29
C HIS A 70 -1.22 -8.71 0.07
N GLY A 71 -1.76 -9.04 -1.10
CA GLY A 71 -0.99 -9.23 -2.33
C GLY A 71 0.04 -10.35 -2.19
N LEU A 72 -0.34 -11.45 -1.53
CA LEU A 72 0.48 -12.63 -1.32
C LEU A 72 0.08 -13.72 -2.32
N ASP A 73 1.06 -14.21 -3.07
CA ASP A 73 0.94 -15.45 -3.84
C ASP A 73 1.44 -16.60 -2.96
N ALA A 74 0.50 -17.31 -2.35
CA ALA A 74 0.77 -18.29 -1.32
C ALA A 74 -0.24 -19.44 -1.39
N GLU A 75 0.20 -20.63 -1.01
CA GLU A 75 -0.69 -21.76 -0.79
C GLU A 75 -1.11 -21.80 0.67
N ALA A 76 -2.41 -21.92 0.92
CA ALA A 76 -2.96 -22.10 2.26
C ALA A 76 -3.57 -23.48 2.43
N THR A 77 -3.40 -24.05 3.62
CA THR A 77 -4.10 -25.25 4.05
C THR A 77 -4.71 -24.97 5.41
N ALA A 78 -6.04 -25.08 5.49
CA ALA A 78 -6.80 -24.90 6.71
C ALA A 78 -7.27 -26.25 7.26
N THR A 79 -7.18 -26.40 8.57
CA THR A 79 -7.86 -27.42 9.36
C THR A 79 -8.69 -26.73 10.45
N ASP A 80 -9.49 -27.47 11.21
CA ASP A 80 -10.48 -26.91 12.15
C ASP A 80 -9.95 -25.75 13.00
N ASP A 81 -8.74 -25.89 13.57
CA ASP A 81 -8.16 -24.87 14.47
C ASP A 81 -6.83 -24.26 13.96
N GLN A 82 -6.35 -24.68 12.78
CA GLN A 82 -5.02 -24.29 12.29
C GLN A 82 -5.02 -23.84 10.83
N LEU A 83 -4.27 -22.79 10.56
CA LEU A 83 -3.98 -22.31 9.22
C LEU A 83 -2.47 -22.39 8.96
N ALA A 84 -2.08 -23.16 7.95
CA ALA A 84 -0.72 -23.21 7.44
C ALA A 84 -0.63 -22.48 6.11
N VAL A 85 0.31 -21.54 6.00
CA VAL A 85 0.57 -20.77 4.77
C VAL A 85 1.99 -21.02 4.28
N SER A 86 2.12 -21.38 3.01
CA SER A 86 3.38 -21.68 2.34
C SER A 86 3.61 -20.70 1.19
N VAL A 87 4.79 -20.09 1.17
CA VAL A 87 5.20 -19.16 0.11
C VAL A 87 6.46 -19.67 -0.54
N VAL A 88 6.46 -19.75 -1.86
CA VAL A 88 7.66 -20.04 -2.66
C VAL A 88 8.19 -18.74 -3.23
N ALA A 89 9.47 -18.47 -3.05
CA ALA A 89 10.12 -17.29 -3.57
C ALA A 89 11.54 -17.58 -4.06
N THR A 90 12.06 -16.71 -4.92
CA THR A 90 13.45 -16.81 -5.38
C THR A 90 14.41 -16.28 -4.32
N ASP A 91 14.09 -15.14 -3.70
CA ASP A 91 14.95 -14.45 -2.74
C ASP A 91 14.17 -13.89 -1.54
N PRO A 92 14.83 -13.71 -0.39
CA PRO A 92 14.26 -13.00 0.76
C PRO A 92 13.94 -11.54 0.40
N SER A 93 12.76 -11.06 0.81
CA SER A 93 12.29 -9.70 0.53
C SER A 93 11.72 -9.06 1.80
N PRO A 94 12.26 -7.91 2.26
CA PRO A 94 11.71 -7.20 3.44
C PRO A 94 10.25 -6.76 3.26
N GLU A 95 9.85 -6.41 2.04
CA GLU A 95 8.48 -6.02 1.74
C GLU A 95 7.53 -7.23 1.84
N ARG A 96 7.97 -8.40 1.39
CA ARG A 96 7.20 -9.65 1.52
C ARG A 96 7.08 -10.07 2.98
N ASP A 97 8.16 -10.03 3.76
CA ASP A 97 8.12 -10.28 5.22
C ASP A 97 7.14 -9.33 5.91
N ARG A 98 7.14 -8.03 5.55
CA ARG A 98 6.19 -7.06 6.10
C ARG A 98 4.73 -7.43 5.79
N ARG A 99 4.44 -7.85 4.55
CA ARG A 99 3.10 -8.30 4.14
C ARG A 99 2.67 -9.56 4.85
N LEU A 100 3.57 -10.55 4.98
CA LEU A 100 3.31 -11.81 5.68
C LEU A 100 3.01 -11.58 7.16
N ARG A 101 3.76 -10.68 7.83
CA ARG A 101 3.45 -10.30 9.23
C ARG A 101 2.10 -9.60 9.37
N ALA A 102 1.76 -8.72 8.42
CA ALA A 102 0.45 -8.07 8.41
C ALA A 102 -0.67 -9.10 8.23
N PHE A 103 -0.50 -10.01 7.28
CA PHE A 103 -1.42 -11.13 7.05
C PHE A 103 -1.60 -11.98 8.32
N VAL A 104 -0.52 -12.43 8.96
CA VAL A 104 -0.63 -13.27 10.18
C VAL A 104 -1.39 -12.56 11.30
N ARG A 105 -1.16 -11.26 11.48
CA ARG A 105 -1.88 -10.46 12.47
C ARG A 105 -3.37 -10.41 12.15
N ASP A 106 -3.72 -10.18 10.89
CA ASP A 106 -5.10 -9.98 10.48
C ASP A 106 -5.84 -11.33 10.41
N ALA A 107 -5.17 -12.42 10.01
CA ALA A 107 -5.66 -13.78 10.05
C ALA A 107 -6.06 -14.20 11.47
N LYS A 108 -5.19 -13.98 12.47
CA LYS A 108 -5.49 -14.25 13.89
C LYS A 108 -6.67 -13.46 14.44
N ARG A 109 -7.00 -12.31 13.83
CA ARG A 109 -8.08 -11.44 14.28
C ARG A 109 -9.40 -11.76 13.58
N LEU A 110 -9.35 -12.11 12.31
CA LEU A 110 -10.52 -12.16 11.44
C LEU A 110 -10.97 -13.59 11.15
N LEU A 111 -10.06 -14.56 11.21
CA LEU A 111 -10.32 -15.96 10.89
C LEU A 111 -10.44 -16.79 12.17
N PRO A 112 -11.24 -17.87 12.15
CA PRO A 112 -11.51 -18.68 13.33
C PRO A 112 -10.40 -19.72 13.59
N PHE A 113 -9.13 -19.33 13.47
CA PHE A 113 -8.00 -20.24 13.69
C PHE A 113 -7.22 -19.85 14.95
N ASP A 114 -6.95 -20.82 15.83
CA ASP A 114 -6.15 -20.60 17.03
C ASP A 114 -4.66 -20.49 16.71
N THR A 115 -4.21 -21.21 15.69
CA THR A 115 -2.81 -21.24 15.26
C THR A 115 -2.66 -20.86 13.80
N VAL A 116 -1.73 -19.96 13.52
CA VAL A 116 -1.31 -19.61 12.15
C VAL A 116 0.18 -19.87 12.02
N SER A 117 0.57 -20.74 11.10
CA SER A 117 1.96 -21.06 10.78
C SER A 117 2.32 -20.59 9.38
N LEU A 118 3.59 -20.23 9.19
CA LEU A 118 4.08 -19.65 7.96
C LEU A 118 5.41 -20.25 7.58
N THR A 119 5.50 -20.73 6.34
CA THR A 119 6.71 -21.33 5.78
C THR A 119 7.09 -20.58 4.51
N GLU A 120 8.29 -20.00 4.49
CA GLU A 120 8.89 -19.50 3.25
C GLU A 120 9.91 -20.51 2.75
N THR A 121 9.75 -20.93 1.50
CA THR A 121 10.72 -21.78 0.79
C THR A 121 11.39 -20.96 -0.29
N TYR A 122 12.72 -21.00 -0.32
CA TYR A 122 13.52 -20.32 -1.33
C TYR A 122 14.01 -21.33 -2.36
N SER A 123 13.53 -21.21 -3.60
CA SER A 123 14.00 -22.02 -4.72
C SER A 123 14.84 -21.17 -5.66
N SER A 124 16.13 -21.52 -5.74
CA SER A 124 17.12 -20.96 -6.67
C SER A 124 16.89 -21.39 -8.11
#